data_AF-A0A3N4II41-F1
#
_entry.id   AF-A0A3N4II41-F1
#
_cell.length_a   1.000
_cell.length_b   1.000
_cell.length_c   1.000
_cell.angle_alpha   90.00
_cell.angle_beta   90.00
_cell.angle_gamma   90.00
#
_symmetry.space_group_name_H-M   'P 1'
#
loop_
_entity.id
_entity.type
_entity.pdbx_description
1 polymer ?
#
loop_
_entity_poly.entity_id
_entity_poly.type
_entity_poly.pdbx_seq_one_letter_code
_entity_poly.pdbx_strand_id
1 'polypeptide(L)'
;MVVHNGYSFSILTPDGPLPEYTFPTSSPRHTKTIYVEVPTGSTSFTLHVKPTHLVKLKDRSHRFNLSLDGFSSATACSITSAFPITLINGITFTKFSIPSPDGDKIDKRSLSFQPVQLELDVSSGQTAKNDQLGVVKVSWQKIWTVVEWEGRASLRNKGVSPAEVLGKDDVREANGLSHVTRIGSAADKPSKVNYGVSINPFSPVYRVRFVYRSRAALQTLGVDLERDLIRGGEAVDGDSESGWCGLRRLFRTMFGKSAKKEKKISFSEKK
;
A
#
# COMPACT_ATOMS: atom_id res chain seq x y z
N MET A 1 11.72 -6.05 -6.28
CA MET A 1 10.98 -7.31 -6.18
C MET A 1 11.18 -7.89 -4.78
N VAL A 2 10.11 -8.15 -4.05
CA VAL A 2 10.16 -8.69 -2.68
C VAL A 2 10.06 -10.20 -2.69
N VAL A 3 10.95 -10.88 -1.99
CA VAL A 3 10.83 -12.33 -1.75
C VAL A 3 10.39 -12.59 -0.32
N HIS A 4 9.32 -13.37 -0.14
CA HIS A 4 8.87 -13.83 1.18
C HIS A 4 8.23 -15.22 1.11
N ASN A 5 8.70 -16.13 1.96
CA ASN A 5 8.18 -17.49 2.15
C ASN A 5 7.89 -18.26 0.83
N GLY A 6 8.89 -18.31 -0.05
CA GLY A 6 8.83 -19.07 -1.31
C GLY A 6 8.15 -18.37 -2.49
N TYR A 7 7.70 -17.13 -2.31
CA TYR A 7 7.07 -16.32 -3.36
C TYR A 7 7.78 -14.99 -3.56
N SER A 8 7.86 -14.54 -4.81
CA SER A 8 8.24 -13.19 -5.17
C SER A 8 6.99 -12.36 -5.44
N PHE A 9 7.03 -11.11 -5.03
CA PHE A 9 5.95 -10.16 -5.14
C PHE A 9 6.48 -8.87 -5.78
N SER A 10 5.69 -8.28 -6.67
CA SER A 10 6.02 -7.00 -7.29
C SER A 10 4.74 -6.25 -7.66
N ILE A 11 4.73 -4.94 -7.42
CA ILE A 11 3.70 -4.05 -7.94
C ILE A 11 4.23 -3.45 -9.25
N LEU A 12 3.43 -3.54 -10.32
CA LEU A 12 3.76 -3.01 -11.63
C LEU A 12 2.75 -1.96 -12.04
N THR A 13 3.24 -0.86 -12.60
CA THR A 13 2.46 0.13 -13.34
C THR A 13 2.69 -0.06 -14.84
N PRO A 14 2.00 0.69 -15.71
CA PRO A 14 2.31 0.70 -17.15
C PRO A 14 3.78 1.00 -17.46
N ASP A 15 4.47 1.74 -16.58
CA ASP A 15 5.88 2.14 -16.73
C ASP A 15 6.87 1.07 -16.24
N GLY A 16 6.38 -0.02 -15.64
CA GLY A 16 7.19 -1.11 -15.12
C GLY A 16 7.04 -1.34 -13.60
N PRO A 17 7.95 -2.13 -12.99
CA PRO A 17 7.90 -2.41 -11.56
C PRO A 17 8.20 -1.15 -10.75
N LEU A 18 7.44 -0.94 -9.66
CA LEU A 18 7.70 0.18 -8.76
C LEU A 18 8.98 -0.04 -7.95
N PRO A 19 9.77 1.02 -7.68
CA PRO A 19 10.93 0.95 -6.78
C PRO A 19 10.52 0.54 -5.37
N GLU A 20 11.31 -0.33 -4.76
CA GLU A 20 11.06 -0.90 -3.44
C GLU A 20 12.21 -0.55 -2.49
N TYR A 21 11.88 -0.17 -1.27
CA TYR A 21 12.86 0.22 -0.25
C TYR A 21 12.64 -0.54 1.05
N THR A 22 13.72 -0.72 1.80
CA THR A 22 13.67 -1.42 3.09
C THR A 22 12.81 -0.66 4.09
N PHE A 23 11.92 -1.37 4.78
CA PHE A 23 11.20 -0.82 5.92
C PHE A 23 12.10 -0.87 7.16
N PRO A 24 12.36 0.26 7.84
CA PRO A 24 13.42 0.38 8.85
C PRO A 24 13.11 -0.37 10.15
N THR A 25 11.84 -0.71 10.41
CA THR A 25 11.43 -1.38 11.64
C THR A 25 11.16 -2.87 11.43
N SER A 26 11.29 -3.64 12.51
CA SER A 26 10.99 -5.06 12.48
C SER A 26 9.53 -5.29 12.08
N SER A 27 9.32 -6.07 11.03
CA SER A 27 7.98 -6.46 10.61
C SER A 27 7.35 -7.42 11.63
N PRO A 28 6.01 -7.42 11.80
CA PRO A 28 5.33 -8.41 12.63
C PRO A 28 5.66 -9.85 12.20
N ARG A 29 5.45 -10.81 13.10
CA ARG A 29 5.68 -12.24 12.81
C ARG A 29 4.96 -12.67 11.51
N HIS A 30 5.64 -13.44 10.67
CA HIS A 30 5.16 -13.91 9.37
C HIS A 30 4.75 -12.80 8.39
N THR A 31 5.27 -11.58 8.59
CA THR A 31 4.99 -10.43 7.74
C THR A 31 6.31 -9.88 7.21
N LYS A 32 6.35 -9.55 5.92
CA LYS A 32 7.41 -8.72 5.32
C LYS A 32 6.81 -7.37 4.96
N THR A 33 7.27 -6.31 5.59
CA THR A 33 6.89 -4.93 5.24
C THR A 33 8.01 -4.30 4.42
N ILE A 34 7.64 -3.58 3.36
CA ILE A 34 8.56 -2.76 2.56
C ILE A 34 7.89 -1.44 2.18
N TYR A 35 8.70 -0.45 1.84
CA TYR A 35 8.23 0.77 1.20
C TYR A 35 8.20 0.60 -0.31
N VAL A 36 7.26 1.26 -0.97
CA VAL A 36 7.20 1.35 -2.44
C VAL A 36 7.00 2.80 -2.84
N GLU A 37 7.81 3.27 -3.80
CA GLU A 37 7.64 4.60 -4.39
C GLU A 37 6.54 4.57 -5.44
N VAL A 38 5.50 5.38 -5.24
CA VAL A 38 4.44 5.59 -6.23
C VAL A 38 4.66 6.91 -6.99
N PRO A 39 4.35 6.94 -8.30
CA PRO A 39 4.37 8.17 -9.09
C PRO A 39 3.44 9.24 -8.51
N THR A 40 3.72 10.52 -8.78
CA THR A 40 2.99 11.68 -8.22
C THR A 40 1.55 11.83 -8.71
N GLY A 41 1.18 11.14 -9.78
CA GLY A 41 -0.15 11.20 -10.39
C GLY A 41 -0.95 9.91 -10.20
N SER A 42 -2.19 9.94 -10.66
CA SER A 42 -3.02 8.74 -10.70
C SER A 42 -2.43 7.73 -11.70
N THR A 43 -2.21 6.50 -11.25
CA THR A 43 -1.67 5.43 -12.11
C THR A 43 -2.32 4.10 -11.80
N SER A 44 -2.64 3.32 -12.82
CA SER A 44 -3.12 1.96 -12.63
C SER A 44 -1.98 1.06 -12.17
N PHE A 45 -2.30 -0.01 -11.46
CA PHE A 45 -1.30 -0.99 -11.08
C PHE A 45 -1.84 -2.42 -11.13
N THR A 46 -0.91 -3.35 -11.22
CA THR A 46 -1.14 -4.78 -11.05
C THR A 46 -0.17 -5.31 -10.02
N LEU A 47 -0.55 -6.39 -9.35
CA LEU A 47 0.31 -7.04 -8.37
C LEU A 47 0.59 -8.47 -8.84
N HIS A 48 1.87 -8.78 -9.05
CA HIS A 48 2.32 -10.12 -9.43
C HIS A 48 2.79 -10.88 -8.21
N VAL A 49 2.42 -12.15 -8.14
CA VAL A 49 2.94 -13.11 -7.16
C VAL A 49 3.40 -14.35 -7.90
N LYS A 50 4.71 -14.64 -7.84
CA LYS A 50 5.31 -15.79 -8.55
C LYS A 50 6.02 -16.70 -7.57
N PRO A 51 5.95 -18.03 -7.74
CA PRO A 51 6.82 -18.94 -6.99
C PRO A 51 8.30 -18.64 -7.31
N THR A 52 9.14 -18.55 -6.29
CA THR A 52 10.60 -18.29 -6.46
C THR A 52 11.38 -19.49 -6.98
N HIS A 53 10.84 -20.68 -6.82
CA HIS A 53 11.42 -21.91 -7.31
C HIS A 53 10.33 -22.64 -8.10
N LEU A 54 10.72 -23.34 -9.15
CA LEU A 54 9.89 -24.37 -9.78
C LEU A 54 9.61 -25.43 -8.70
N VAL A 55 8.47 -25.27 -8.06
CA VAL A 55 8.11 -26.07 -6.90
C VAL A 55 7.89 -27.50 -7.36
N LYS A 56 8.34 -28.48 -6.59
CA LYS A 56 7.76 -29.82 -6.66
C LYS A 56 6.24 -29.68 -6.46
N LEU A 57 5.49 -29.80 -7.55
CA LEU A 57 4.08 -29.41 -7.72
C LEU A 57 3.11 -29.96 -6.67
N LYS A 58 3.52 -30.97 -5.89
CA LYS A 58 2.70 -31.63 -4.87
C LYS A 58 2.53 -30.82 -3.58
N ASP A 59 3.42 -29.88 -3.25
CA ASP A 59 3.46 -29.31 -1.88
C ASP A 59 3.00 -27.84 -1.76
N ARG A 60 2.80 -27.11 -2.86
CA ARG A 60 2.41 -25.69 -2.82
C ARG A 60 1.00 -25.44 -3.32
N SER A 61 0.07 -25.64 -2.41
CA SER A 61 -1.31 -25.22 -2.56
C SER A 61 -1.58 -24.08 -1.56
N HIS A 62 -1.62 -22.84 -2.05
CA HIS A 62 -1.81 -21.63 -1.25
C HIS A 62 -2.90 -20.74 -1.83
N ARG A 63 -3.69 -20.14 -0.95
CA ARG A 63 -4.69 -19.12 -1.28
C ARG A 63 -4.12 -17.75 -0.95
N PHE A 64 -4.22 -16.82 -1.89
CA PHE A 64 -3.73 -15.44 -1.81
C PHE A 64 -4.89 -14.45 -1.83
N ASN A 65 -4.99 -13.65 -0.77
CA ASN A 65 -6.00 -12.61 -0.65
C ASN A 65 -5.36 -11.22 -0.70
N LEU A 66 -5.90 -10.36 -1.56
CA LEU A 66 -5.49 -8.97 -1.74
C LEU A 66 -6.31 -8.06 -0.83
N SER A 67 -5.65 -7.10 -0.20
CA SER A 67 -6.27 -6.02 0.55
C SER A 67 -5.60 -4.68 0.20
N LEU A 68 -6.43 -3.64 0.08
CA LEU A 68 -6.04 -2.28 -0.27
C LEU A 68 -6.55 -1.36 0.83
N ASP A 69 -5.67 -0.65 1.51
CA ASP A 69 -6.01 0.30 2.58
C ASP A 69 -6.90 -0.31 3.69
N GLY A 70 -6.70 -1.60 3.98
CA GLY A 70 -7.49 -2.35 4.96
C GLY A 70 -8.77 -2.98 4.40
N PHE A 71 -9.19 -2.62 3.18
CA PHE A 71 -10.30 -3.26 2.47
C PHE A 71 -9.84 -4.53 1.77
N SER A 72 -10.43 -5.67 2.10
CA SER A 72 -10.05 -6.98 1.56
C SER A 72 -10.97 -7.40 0.43
N SER A 73 -10.39 -8.01 -0.61
CA SER A 73 -11.13 -8.49 -1.76
C SER A 73 -12.11 -9.60 -1.37
N ALA A 74 -13.26 -9.65 -2.06
CA ALA A 74 -14.31 -10.63 -1.76
C ALA A 74 -13.92 -12.05 -2.17
N THR A 75 -13.03 -12.17 -3.15
CA THR A 75 -12.43 -13.44 -3.55
C THR A 75 -10.91 -13.39 -3.44
N ALA A 76 -10.31 -14.56 -3.59
CA ALA A 76 -8.87 -14.75 -3.51
C ALA A 76 -8.43 -15.65 -4.66
N CYS A 77 -7.19 -15.50 -5.08
CA CYS A 77 -6.59 -16.36 -6.09
C CYS A 77 -5.84 -17.51 -5.43
N SER A 78 -5.64 -18.62 -6.14
CA SER A 78 -4.91 -19.77 -5.60
C SER A 78 -3.84 -20.24 -6.56
N ILE A 79 -2.70 -20.64 -5.98
CA ILE A 79 -1.64 -21.39 -6.65
C ILE A 79 -1.75 -22.81 -6.09
N THR A 80 -2.11 -23.80 -6.91
CA THR A 80 -2.38 -25.19 -6.47
C THR A 80 -2.32 -26.16 -7.66
N SER A 81 -2.05 -27.45 -7.39
CA SER A 81 -2.05 -28.55 -8.37
C SER A 81 -3.34 -28.65 -9.19
N ALA A 82 -4.48 -28.27 -8.61
CA ALA A 82 -5.76 -28.21 -9.32
C ALA A 82 -5.80 -27.16 -10.44
N PHE A 83 -4.89 -26.18 -10.43
CA PHE A 83 -4.76 -25.14 -11.45
C PHE A 83 -3.31 -25.08 -11.96
N PRO A 84 -2.85 -26.04 -12.80
CA PRO A 84 -1.45 -26.20 -13.16
C PRO A 84 -0.79 -24.95 -13.74
N ILE A 85 -1.53 -24.14 -14.50
CA ILE A 85 -1.03 -22.91 -15.09
C ILE A 85 -0.56 -21.88 -14.04
N THR A 86 -1.25 -21.79 -12.90
CA THR A 86 -0.90 -20.82 -11.85
C THR A 86 0.28 -21.29 -10.98
N LEU A 87 0.61 -22.58 -11.00
CA LEU A 87 1.81 -23.13 -10.35
C LEU A 87 3.09 -22.69 -11.03
N ILE A 88 3.07 -22.58 -12.36
CA ILE A 88 4.25 -22.24 -13.15
C ILE A 88 4.36 -20.72 -13.28
N ASN A 89 3.25 -20.07 -13.64
CA ASN A 89 3.26 -18.65 -13.99
C ASN A 89 3.00 -17.72 -12.80
N GLY A 90 2.49 -18.27 -11.69
CA GLY A 90 2.03 -17.49 -10.54
C GLY A 90 0.62 -16.94 -10.73
N ILE A 91 0.33 -15.87 -10.00
CA ILE A 91 -0.93 -15.12 -10.08
C ILE A 91 -0.64 -13.64 -10.33
N THR A 92 -1.54 -13.01 -11.05
CA THR A 92 -1.53 -11.57 -11.30
C THR A 92 -2.88 -11.01 -10.86
N PHE A 93 -2.84 -10.12 -9.88
CA PHE A 93 -3.99 -9.33 -9.47
C PHE A 93 -4.07 -8.09 -10.36
N THR A 94 -4.88 -8.16 -11.41
CA THR A 94 -5.21 -7.00 -12.26
C THR A 94 -6.46 -6.26 -11.80
N LYS A 95 -7.32 -6.92 -11.02
CA LYS A 95 -8.63 -6.41 -10.61
C LYS A 95 -8.94 -6.73 -9.16
N PHE A 96 -9.72 -5.87 -8.53
CA PHE A 96 -10.32 -6.10 -7.22
C PHE A 96 -11.70 -6.73 -7.35
N SER A 97 -12.00 -7.74 -6.54
CA SER A 97 -13.32 -8.38 -6.48
C SER A 97 -14.24 -7.68 -5.47
N ILE A 98 -15.38 -7.19 -5.96
CA ILE A 98 -16.51 -6.66 -5.17
C ILE A 98 -17.69 -7.61 -5.41
N PRO A 99 -18.44 -8.02 -4.37
CA PRO A 99 -19.64 -8.82 -4.58
C PRO A 99 -20.71 -8.00 -5.30
N SER A 100 -21.46 -8.64 -6.20
CA SER A 100 -22.69 -8.06 -6.73
C SER A 100 -23.67 -7.79 -5.58
N PRO A 101 -24.66 -6.89 -5.75
CA PRO A 101 -25.72 -6.67 -4.76
C PRO A 101 -26.43 -7.97 -4.35
N ASP A 102 -26.57 -8.91 -5.29
CA ASP A 102 -27.20 -10.22 -5.09
C ASP A 102 -26.32 -11.21 -4.31
N GLY A 103 -25.03 -10.91 -4.13
CA GLY A 103 -24.08 -11.71 -3.33
C GLY A 103 -23.60 -13.02 -3.95
N ASP A 104 -24.03 -13.33 -5.17
CA ASP A 104 -23.76 -14.58 -5.90
C ASP A 104 -22.67 -14.44 -6.99
N LYS A 105 -22.40 -13.21 -7.41
CA LYS A 105 -21.44 -12.86 -8.46
C LYS A 105 -20.40 -11.88 -7.93
N ILE A 106 -19.35 -11.73 -8.72
CA ILE A 106 -18.26 -10.80 -8.46
C ILE A 106 -18.13 -9.82 -9.62
N ASP A 107 -18.14 -8.55 -9.26
CA ASP A 107 -17.70 -7.45 -10.10
C ASP A 107 -16.20 -7.27 -9.95
N LYS A 108 -15.50 -7.34 -11.08
CA LYS A 108 -14.06 -7.09 -11.13
C LYS A 108 -13.80 -5.66 -11.54
N ARG A 109 -13.12 -4.92 -10.66
CA ARG A 109 -12.85 -3.49 -10.80
C ARG A 109 -11.36 -3.22 -10.93
N SER A 110 -10.98 -2.20 -11.70
CA SER A 110 -9.58 -1.83 -11.89
C SER A 110 -8.94 -1.32 -10.59
N LEU A 111 -7.62 -1.40 -10.54
CA LEU A 111 -6.79 -0.96 -9.42
C LEU A 111 -5.98 0.26 -9.84
N SER A 112 -5.96 1.31 -9.01
CA SER A 112 -5.08 2.46 -9.22
C SER A 112 -4.62 3.08 -7.90
N PHE A 113 -3.48 3.76 -7.96
CA PHE A 113 -3.08 4.73 -6.96
C PHE A 113 -3.63 6.09 -7.37
N GLN A 114 -4.07 6.89 -6.40
CA GLN A 114 -4.46 8.28 -6.59
C GLN A 114 -3.87 9.15 -5.50
N PRO A 115 -3.49 10.41 -5.79
CA PRO A 115 -3.08 11.35 -4.76
C PRO A 115 -4.19 11.52 -3.71
N VAL A 116 -3.80 11.65 -2.44
CA VAL A 116 -4.74 11.94 -1.35
C VAL A 116 -5.44 13.26 -1.63
N GLN A 117 -6.77 13.27 -1.52
CA GLN A 117 -7.57 14.48 -1.48
C GLN A 117 -8.00 14.73 -0.04
N LEU A 118 -7.75 15.94 0.46
CA LEU A 118 -8.11 16.38 1.80
C LEU A 118 -9.43 17.14 1.74
N GLU A 119 -10.33 16.85 2.67
CA GLU A 119 -11.53 17.64 2.90
C GLU A 119 -11.53 18.17 4.34
N LEU A 120 -11.85 19.46 4.47
CA LEU A 120 -11.73 20.19 5.73
C LEU A 120 -12.91 19.91 6.68
N ASP A 121 -14.07 19.49 6.15
CA ASP A 121 -15.33 19.40 6.89
C ASP A 121 -15.79 17.96 7.18
N VAL A 122 -14.98 16.94 6.86
CA VAL A 122 -15.30 15.55 7.15
C VAL A 122 -14.90 15.21 8.59
N SER A 123 -15.89 15.18 9.48
CA SER A 123 -15.77 14.54 10.79
C SER A 123 -15.92 13.01 10.59
N SER A 124 -14.83 12.32 10.28
CA SER A 124 -14.85 10.88 9.97
C SER A 124 -15.10 10.04 11.24
N GLY A 125 -16.36 9.69 11.47
CA GLY A 125 -16.77 8.80 12.57
C GLY A 125 -16.48 7.30 12.35
N GLN A 126 -15.95 6.91 11.18
CA GLN A 126 -15.61 5.52 10.87
C GLN A 126 -14.40 5.43 9.92
N THR A 127 -13.24 5.92 10.36
CA THR A 127 -12.03 5.70 9.59
C THR A 127 -11.52 4.26 9.74
N ALA A 128 -11.03 3.68 8.64
CA ALA A 128 -10.21 2.46 8.70
C ALA A 128 -9.09 2.68 9.73
N LYS A 129 -8.79 1.67 10.58
CA LYS A 129 -7.64 1.74 11.48
C LYS A 129 -6.41 2.23 10.70
N ASN A 130 -5.83 3.35 11.13
CA ASN A 130 -4.86 4.12 10.34
C ASN A 130 -3.60 3.33 9.94
N ASP A 131 -3.30 2.23 10.64
CA ASP A 131 -2.17 1.37 10.31
C ASP A 131 -2.31 0.63 8.97
N GLN A 132 -3.52 0.60 8.40
CA GLN A 132 -3.79 -0.01 7.11
C GLN A 132 -3.83 1.01 5.96
N LEU A 133 -3.98 2.31 6.22
CA LEU A 133 -4.00 3.34 5.18
C LEU A 133 -2.63 3.48 4.50
N GLY A 134 -2.65 3.61 3.17
CA GLY A 134 -1.40 3.68 2.42
C GLY A 134 -0.70 2.31 2.32
N VAL A 135 -1.46 1.21 2.36
CA VAL A 135 -0.91 -0.15 2.33
C VAL A 135 -1.62 -1.04 1.32
N VAL A 136 -0.86 -1.61 0.38
CA VAL A 136 -1.28 -2.79 -0.39
C VAL A 136 -0.78 -4.03 0.34
N LYS A 137 -1.69 -4.93 0.69
CA LYS A 137 -1.40 -6.13 1.50
C LYS A 137 -1.80 -7.38 0.76
N VAL A 138 -0.87 -8.34 0.69
CA VAL A 138 -1.14 -9.69 0.22
C VAL A 138 -0.99 -10.63 1.38
N SER A 139 -2.02 -11.41 1.66
CA SER A 139 -1.99 -12.46 2.68
C SER A 139 -2.16 -13.82 2.04
N TRP A 140 -1.43 -14.82 2.52
CA TRP A 140 -1.61 -16.17 2.02
C TRP A 140 -1.43 -17.23 3.09
N GLN A 141 -2.06 -18.37 2.83
CA GLN A 141 -2.12 -19.49 3.74
C GLN A 141 -2.26 -20.79 2.94
N LYS A 142 -1.76 -21.89 3.50
CA LYS A 142 -1.88 -23.22 2.87
C LYS A 142 -3.35 -23.62 2.78
N ILE A 143 -3.75 -24.17 1.63
CA ILE A 143 -5.09 -24.74 1.45
C ILE A 143 -5.06 -26.24 1.79
N TRP A 144 -6.19 -26.74 2.28
CA TRP A 144 -6.42 -28.17 2.50
C TRP A 144 -6.98 -28.82 1.25
N THR A 145 -8.05 -28.25 0.69
CA THR A 145 -8.76 -28.79 -0.46
C THR A 145 -9.39 -27.68 -1.29
N VAL A 146 -9.64 -27.97 -2.56
CA VAL A 146 -10.44 -27.16 -3.49
C VAL A 146 -11.77 -27.88 -3.67
N VAL A 147 -12.87 -27.17 -3.49
CA VAL A 147 -14.23 -27.71 -3.61
C VAL A 147 -15.03 -26.88 -4.60
N GLU A 148 -16.05 -27.48 -5.20
CA GLU A 148 -17.01 -26.71 -5.99
C GLU A 148 -17.75 -25.71 -5.09
N TRP A 149 -18.03 -24.53 -5.63
CA TRP A 149 -18.73 -23.50 -4.88
C TRP A 149 -20.23 -23.75 -4.87
N GLU A 150 -20.77 -24.18 -3.73
CA GLU A 150 -22.20 -24.48 -3.58
C GLU A 150 -23.08 -23.24 -3.32
N GLY A 151 -22.55 -22.02 -3.43
CA GLY A 151 -23.31 -20.79 -3.18
C GLY A 151 -23.72 -20.54 -1.71
N ARG A 152 -23.25 -21.37 -0.76
CA ARG A 152 -23.73 -21.37 0.62
C ARG A 152 -23.23 -20.23 1.51
N ALA A 153 -22.14 -19.54 1.12
CA ALA A 153 -21.61 -18.42 1.88
C ALA A 153 -21.69 -17.13 1.08
N SER A 154 -22.24 -16.06 1.66
CA SER A 154 -22.31 -14.76 0.98
C SER A 154 -20.90 -14.21 0.70
N LEU A 155 -20.67 -13.82 -0.55
CA LEU A 155 -19.44 -13.13 -0.94
C LEU A 155 -19.44 -11.76 -0.28
N ARG A 156 -18.35 -11.43 0.42
CA ARG A 156 -18.23 -10.17 1.14
C ARG A 156 -16.80 -9.65 1.14
N ASN A 157 -16.65 -8.35 0.92
CA ASN A 157 -15.42 -7.66 1.30
C ASN A 157 -15.32 -7.58 2.84
N LYS A 158 -14.12 -7.35 3.34
CA LYS A 158 -13.88 -7.08 4.77
C LYS A 158 -13.14 -5.76 4.93
N GLY A 159 -13.47 -4.99 5.96
CA GLY A 159 -12.88 -3.67 6.20
C GLY A 159 -13.70 -2.54 5.57
N VAL A 160 -13.25 -1.32 5.78
CA VAL A 160 -13.85 -0.10 5.22
C VAL A 160 -13.33 0.05 3.79
N SER A 161 -14.20 0.39 2.84
CA SER A 161 -13.78 0.68 1.46
C SER A 161 -12.75 1.80 1.44
N PRO A 162 -11.73 1.77 0.56
CA PRO A 162 -10.79 2.87 0.42
C PRO A 162 -11.57 4.15 0.14
N ALA A 163 -11.31 5.18 0.94
CA ALA A 163 -11.97 6.47 0.77
C ALA A 163 -11.26 7.27 -0.34
N GLU A 164 -12.04 7.91 -1.21
CA GLU A 164 -11.48 8.82 -2.23
C GLU A 164 -11.02 10.14 -1.59
N VAL A 165 -11.62 10.50 -0.45
CA VAL A 165 -11.37 11.73 0.29
C VAL A 165 -11.14 11.39 1.76
N LEU A 166 -10.11 11.98 2.37
CA LEU A 166 -9.72 11.73 3.75
C LEU A 166 -9.81 12.99 4.60
N GLY A 167 -10.19 12.81 5.87
CA GLY A 167 -10.13 13.87 6.86
C GLY A 167 -8.69 14.18 7.26
N LYS A 168 -8.47 15.39 7.80
CA LYS A 168 -7.14 15.85 8.23
C LYS A 168 -6.52 14.94 9.31
N ASP A 169 -7.33 14.43 10.23
CA ASP A 169 -6.86 13.58 11.31
C ASP A 169 -6.36 12.23 10.78
N ASP A 170 -7.07 11.63 9.82
CA ASP A 170 -6.71 10.36 9.18
C ASP A 170 -5.33 10.45 8.51
N VAL A 171 -5.05 11.57 7.83
CA VAL A 171 -3.77 11.81 7.15
C VAL A 171 -2.64 12.08 8.14
N ARG A 172 -2.93 12.76 9.25
CA ARG A 172 -1.93 13.04 10.29
C ARG A 172 -1.46 11.75 10.96
N GLU A 173 -2.36 10.79 11.16
CA GLU A 173 -2.05 9.50 11.77
C GLU A 173 -1.34 8.56 10.80
N ALA A 174 -1.65 8.64 9.51
CA ALA A 174 -0.96 7.92 8.44
C ALA A 174 0.31 8.67 7.99
N ASN A 175 1.37 8.62 8.80
CA ASN A 175 2.63 9.34 8.55
C ASN A 175 3.12 9.21 7.08
N GLY A 176 3.36 10.36 6.46
CA GLY A 176 3.79 10.49 5.06
C GLY A 176 2.74 10.10 4.01
N LEU A 177 1.47 9.88 4.36
CA LEU A 177 0.46 9.46 3.39
C LEU A 177 0.33 10.48 2.26
N SER A 178 0.66 10.05 1.06
CA SER A 178 0.64 10.87 -0.15
C SER A 178 -0.42 10.43 -1.16
N HIS A 179 -0.78 9.15 -1.10
CA HIS A 179 -1.65 8.48 -2.06
C HIS A 179 -2.62 7.58 -1.31
N VAL A 180 -3.75 7.29 -1.92
CA VAL A 180 -4.70 6.24 -1.57
C VAL A 180 -4.85 5.26 -2.72
N THR A 181 -5.33 4.06 -2.45
CA THR A 181 -5.79 3.16 -3.49
C THR A 181 -7.22 3.51 -3.90
N ARG A 182 -7.50 3.40 -5.20
CA ARG A 182 -8.85 3.49 -5.73
C ARG A 182 -9.23 2.19 -6.41
N ILE A 183 -10.48 1.82 -6.19
CA ILE A 183 -11.13 0.71 -6.88
C ILE A 183 -12.04 1.34 -7.93
N GLY A 184 -11.69 1.15 -9.21
CA GLY A 184 -12.41 1.77 -10.33
C GLY A 184 -13.81 1.22 -10.55
N SER A 185 -14.42 1.60 -11.67
CA SER A 185 -15.74 1.09 -12.09
C SER A 185 -15.68 -0.38 -12.50
N ALA A 186 -16.84 -1.05 -12.52
CA ALA A 186 -16.94 -2.40 -13.05
C ALA A 186 -16.52 -2.39 -14.53
N ALA A 187 -15.50 -3.19 -14.87
CA ALA A 187 -14.97 -3.26 -16.22
C ALA A 187 -15.56 -4.42 -17.03
N ASP A 188 -16.03 -5.46 -16.34
CA ASP A 188 -16.54 -6.69 -16.95
C ASP A 188 -17.96 -7.00 -16.46
N LYS A 189 -18.66 -7.85 -17.21
CA LYS A 189 -19.90 -8.47 -16.71
C LYS A 189 -19.62 -9.26 -15.42
N PRO A 190 -20.51 -9.17 -14.41
CA PRO A 190 -20.35 -9.93 -13.17
C PRO A 190 -20.16 -11.42 -13.45
N SER A 191 -19.21 -12.04 -12.76
CA SER A 191 -18.86 -13.45 -12.96
C SER A 191 -19.23 -14.30 -11.75
N LYS A 192 -19.70 -15.53 -11.99
CA LYS A 192 -19.98 -16.49 -10.91
C LYS A 192 -18.68 -17.03 -10.33
N VAL A 193 -18.70 -17.30 -9.02
CA VAL A 193 -17.63 -18.03 -8.35
C VAL A 193 -17.91 -19.52 -8.51
N ASN A 194 -17.00 -20.24 -9.16
CA ASN A 194 -17.17 -21.66 -9.46
C ASN A 194 -16.52 -22.59 -8.43
N TYR A 195 -15.52 -22.09 -7.71
CA TYR A 195 -14.72 -22.90 -6.77
C TYR A 195 -14.55 -22.20 -5.43
N GLY A 196 -14.73 -22.96 -4.36
CA GLY A 196 -14.31 -22.64 -3.02
C GLY A 196 -12.96 -23.28 -2.68
N VAL A 197 -12.29 -22.75 -1.66
CA VAL A 197 -11.10 -23.39 -1.10
C VAL A 197 -11.23 -23.46 0.41
N SER A 198 -10.94 -24.65 0.96
CA SER A 198 -10.82 -24.84 2.40
C SER A 198 -9.40 -24.53 2.83
N ILE A 199 -9.27 -23.68 3.85
CA ILE A 199 -7.99 -23.23 4.39
C ILE A 199 -7.51 -24.20 5.46
N ASN A 200 -6.22 -24.52 5.48
CA ASN A 200 -5.64 -25.30 6.57
C ASN A 200 -5.58 -24.44 7.85
N PRO A 201 -6.34 -24.79 8.91
CA PRO A 201 -6.43 -23.97 10.12
C PRO A 201 -5.12 -23.92 10.93
N PHE A 202 -4.23 -24.90 10.74
CA PHE A 202 -2.94 -24.99 11.44
C PHE A 202 -1.82 -24.26 10.71
N SER A 203 -2.04 -23.82 9.46
CA SER A 203 -1.04 -23.07 8.71
C SER A 203 -0.99 -21.62 9.21
N PRO A 204 0.19 -21.03 9.44
CA PRO A 204 0.28 -19.60 9.69
C PRO A 204 -0.18 -18.79 8.46
N VAL A 205 -0.66 -17.57 8.71
CA VAL A 205 -0.99 -16.59 7.67
C VAL A 205 0.24 -15.73 7.42
N TYR A 206 0.84 -15.89 6.25
CA TYR A 206 1.96 -15.07 5.79
C TYR A 206 1.45 -13.80 5.12
N ARG A 207 2.22 -12.71 5.20
CA ARG A 207 1.83 -11.40 4.69
C ARG A 207 2.99 -10.67 4.04
N VAL A 208 2.72 -9.98 2.93
CA VAL A 208 3.55 -8.87 2.44
C VAL A 208 2.73 -7.60 2.55
N ARG A 209 3.34 -6.56 3.12
CA ARG A 209 2.78 -5.20 3.22
C ARG A 209 3.65 -4.26 2.41
N PHE A 210 3.08 -3.70 1.35
CA PHE A 210 3.66 -2.63 0.57
C PHE A 210 3.13 -1.30 1.10
N VAL A 211 3.95 -0.59 1.87
CA VAL A 211 3.63 0.76 2.35
C VAL A 211 3.97 1.72 1.23
N TYR A 212 2.98 2.17 0.48
CA TYR A 212 3.21 2.96 -0.72
C TYR A 212 3.19 4.46 -0.41
N ARG A 213 4.19 5.19 -0.91
CA ARG A 213 4.44 6.59 -0.60
C ARG A 213 5.04 7.30 -1.81
N SER A 214 4.77 8.58 -1.97
CA SER A 214 5.46 9.39 -2.98
C SER A 214 6.94 9.51 -2.62
N ARG A 215 7.77 9.85 -3.62
CA ARG A 215 9.19 10.09 -3.41
C ARG A 215 9.47 11.08 -2.28
N ALA A 216 8.79 12.23 -2.29
CA ALA A 216 8.94 13.26 -1.28
C ALA A 216 8.58 12.75 0.13
N ALA A 217 7.51 11.95 0.23
CA ALA A 217 7.12 11.35 1.50
C ALA A 217 8.13 10.30 2.00
N LEU A 218 8.78 9.55 1.11
CA LEU A 218 9.84 8.62 1.50
C LEU A 218 11.08 9.36 2.01
N GLN A 219 11.44 10.48 1.38
CA GLN A 219 12.56 11.33 1.84
C GLN A 219 12.28 11.93 3.22
N THR A 220 11.06 12.40 3.51
CA THR A 220 10.71 12.90 4.86
C THR A 220 10.70 11.80 5.91
N LEU A 221 10.50 10.54 5.51
CA LEU A 221 10.64 9.37 6.36
C LEU A 221 12.09 8.89 6.52
N GLY A 222 13.06 9.57 5.90
CA GLY A 222 14.49 9.23 5.97
C GLY A 222 14.87 7.98 5.17
N VAL A 223 14.11 7.65 4.12
CA VAL A 223 14.45 6.55 3.22
C VAL A 223 15.46 7.04 2.18
N ASP A 224 16.62 6.38 2.13
CA ASP A 224 17.65 6.65 1.13
C ASP A 224 17.21 6.17 -0.25
N LEU A 225 17.14 7.09 -1.20
CA LEU A 225 16.69 6.80 -2.57
C LEU A 225 17.92 6.66 -3.49
N GLU A 226 18.08 5.52 -4.15
CA GLU A 226 19.28 5.20 -4.97
C GLU A 226 19.61 6.26 -6.04
N ARG A 227 18.61 6.98 -6.57
CA ARG A 227 18.82 8.05 -7.57
C ARG A 227 19.51 9.29 -7.01
N ASP A 228 19.50 9.50 -5.70
CA ASP A 228 20.16 10.63 -5.06
C ASP A 228 21.65 10.31 -4.75
N LEU A 229 22.02 9.02 -4.66
CA LEU A 229 23.40 8.58 -4.48
C LEU A 229 24.29 8.85 -5.71
N ILE A 230 23.72 8.76 -6.92
CA ILE A 230 24.45 9.01 -8.18
C ILE A 230 24.74 10.51 -8.36
N ARG A 231 23.83 11.40 -7.92
CA ARG A 231 24.04 12.86 -7.99
C ARG A 231 24.98 13.41 -6.93
N GLY A 232 25.16 12.70 -5.81
CA GLY A 232 26.11 13.06 -4.76
C GLY A 232 27.53 12.55 -4.98
N GLY A 233 27.74 11.65 -5.95
CA GLY A 233 29.05 11.04 -6.26
C GLY A 233 29.88 11.76 -7.32
N GLU A 234 29.35 12.77 -7.99
CA GLU A 234 30.07 13.59 -9.01
C GLU A 234 30.47 14.98 -8.48
N ALA A 235 30.73 15.09 -7.18
CA ALA A 235 31.40 16.27 -6.63
C ALA A 235 32.39 15.82 -5.56
N VAL A 236 33.67 15.78 -5.96
CA VAL A 236 34.92 15.86 -5.19
C VAL A 236 35.89 14.82 -5.75
N ASP A 237 36.64 15.24 -6.77
CA ASP A 237 38.10 15.27 -6.71
C ASP A 237 38.64 16.00 -7.95
N GLY A 238 39.32 17.13 -7.70
CA GLY A 238 39.90 17.96 -8.74
C GLY A 238 40.22 19.36 -8.25
N ASP A 239 41.20 19.44 -7.34
CA ASP A 239 41.87 20.67 -6.94
C ASP A 239 42.19 21.59 -8.13
N SER A 240 41.73 22.83 -8.04
CA SER A 240 42.53 23.97 -8.51
C SER A 240 42.22 25.18 -7.64
N GLU A 241 43.20 25.51 -6.81
CA GLU A 241 43.34 26.74 -6.07
C GLU A 241 43.00 27.98 -6.92
N SER A 242 42.15 28.85 -6.39
CA SER A 242 42.39 30.31 -6.35
C SER A 242 41.21 31.00 -5.68
N GLY A 243 41.57 31.99 -4.85
CA GLY A 243 40.74 32.43 -3.74
C GLY A 243 39.52 33.24 -4.12
N TRP A 244 38.52 33.17 -3.25
CA TRP A 244 37.63 34.30 -3.02
C TRP A 244 37.19 34.36 -1.56
N CYS A 245 37.78 35.32 -0.85
CA CYS A 245 37.37 35.75 0.47
C CYS A 245 35.91 36.22 0.49
N GLY A 246 35.17 35.77 1.51
CA GLY A 246 34.16 36.58 2.20
C GLY A 246 32.78 36.64 1.56
N LEU A 247 31.77 36.08 2.26
CA LEU A 247 30.42 36.65 2.43
C LEU A 247 29.41 35.76 3.21
N ARG A 248 29.83 34.75 3.97
CA ARG A 248 28.90 33.91 4.77
C ARG A 248 28.77 34.28 6.26
N ARG A 249 28.90 35.56 6.60
CA ARG A 249 28.73 36.05 7.99
C ARG A 249 27.63 37.09 8.20
N LEU A 250 26.61 37.16 7.33
CA LEU A 250 25.60 38.23 7.34
C LEU A 250 24.13 37.82 7.40
N PHE A 251 23.78 36.59 7.80
CA PHE A 251 22.37 36.17 7.98
C PHE A 251 22.02 35.62 9.37
N ARG A 252 22.77 36.00 10.42
CA ARG A 252 22.49 35.51 11.80
C ARG A 252 22.03 36.56 12.81
N THR A 253 21.65 37.75 12.38
CA THR A 253 21.19 38.84 13.26
C THR A 253 20.03 39.63 12.64
N MET A 254 18.83 39.06 12.50
CA MET A 254 17.64 39.87 12.17
C MET A 254 16.28 39.37 12.72
N PHE A 255 16.25 38.49 13.72
CA PHE A 255 15.00 38.26 14.49
C PHE A 255 15.27 38.40 15.98
N GLY A 256 15.43 39.67 16.36
CA GLY A 256 15.41 40.13 17.73
C GLY A 256 14.03 39.95 18.36
N LYS A 257 14.07 39.55 19.63
CA LYS A 257 12.98 39.41 20.58
C LYS A 257 12.17 40.70 20.69
N SER A 258 10.84 40.59 20.60
CA SER A 258 9.91 41.61 21.11
C SER A 258 8.95 40.95 22.09
N ALA A 259 9.28 41.03 23.37
CA ALA A 259 8.30 40.91 24.44
C ALA A 259 7.53 42.24 24.54
N LYS A 260 6.18 42.20 24.61
CA LYS A 260 5.40 43.06 25.51
C LYS A 260 3.89 42.76 25.50
N LYS A 261 3.41 42.56 26.74
CA LYS A 261 2.16 43.02 27.34
C LYS A 261 0.85 42.27 27.04
N GLU A 262 0.50 41.49 28.06
CA GLU A 262 -0.85 41.30 28.60
C GLU A 262 -1.73 42.57 28.52
N LYS A 263 -2.96 42.39 28.06
CA LYS A 263 -4.13 43.14 28.56
C LYS A 263 -5.26 42.14 28.83
N LYS A 264 -5.54 41.95 30.12
CA LYS A 264 -6.82 41.43 30.61
C LYS A 264 -7.92 42.38 30.17
N ILE A 265 -8.95 41.88 29.51
CA ILE A 265 -10.26 42.55 29.43
C ILE A 265 -11.27 41.55 29.99
N SER A 266 -11.73 41.86 31.19
CA SER A 266 -12.89 41.28 31.85
C SER A 266 -14.16 41.77 31.13
N PHE A 267 -14.98 40.86 30.63
CA PHE A 267 -16.37 41.16 30.30
C PHE A 267 -17.22 40.89 31.53
N SER A 268 -17.82 41.95 32.08
CA SER A 268 -18.86 41.85 33.08
C SER A 268 -20.20 41.63 32.37
N GLU A 269 -20.88 40.54 32.70
CA GLU A 269 -22.31 40.39 32.49
C GLU A 269 -23.08 41.47 33.28
N LYS A 270 -24.03 42.12 32.62
CA LYS A 270 -25.18 42.76 33.26
C LYS A 270 -26.40 42.61 32.37
N LYS A 271 -27.35 41.82 32.90
CA LYS A 271 -28.81 41.81 32.72
C LYS A 271 -29.37 41.74 31.31
#